data_AF-A0A5J9T101-F1
#
_entry.id   AF-A0A5J9T101-F1
#
_cell.length_a   1.000
_cell.length_b   1.000
_cell.length_c   1.000
_cell.angle_alpha   90.00
_cell.angle_beta   90.00
_cell.angle_gamma   90.00
#
_symmetry.space_group_name_H-M   'P 1'
#
loop_
_entity.id
_entity.type
_entity.pdbx_description
1 polymer ?
#
loop_
_entity_poly.entity_id
_entity_poly.type
_entity_poly.pdbx_seq_one_letter_code
_entity_poly.pdbx_strand_id
1 'polypeptide(L)'
;MKDFATNLLMLHNAEFLDAFKLTVYHIGYVDSRQDADRWIRRAMKFHPLLLDIIVPTSTRQYQLHFPSLASSLCRLKKLFLHGLHLEHSFAKLIRSGCPVLEDLVLWSCRNEFPHIQSDTLKSLVVRGCLSKAAGVLRIKAPALSSLCLDFGLHEYTDGALLEAGHSLVRASVSLMSAVAPQRGATEILVSLVNATSLELCGFHATAVLDKELDELPIFVNLKTLSLDYMFASKCDLKRFKALGLFLQKTPMLEKLTLTNFYVRVLHIFSLLLHVTY
;
A
#
# COMPACT_ATOMS: atom_id res chain seq x y z
N MET A 1 1.38 32.74 19.61
CA MET A 1 1.94 31.49 19.05
C MET A 1 1.08 30.89 17.93
N LYS A 2 -0.27 31.03 17.95
CA LYS A 2 -1.20 30.63 16.84
C LYS A 2 -0.81 31.18 15.46
N ASP A 3 -0.10 32.30 15.42
CA ASP A 3 0.36 32.90 14.17
C ASP A 3 1.79 32.50 13.76
N PHE A 4 2.52 31.68 14.52
CA PHE A 4 3.94 31.43 14.22
C PHE A 4 4.14 30.74 12.87
N ALA A 5 3.45 29.63 12.60
CA ALA A 5 3.52 28.94 11.30
C ALA A 5 2.76 29.68 10.20
N THR A 6 1.66 30.37 10.55
CA THR A 6 0.94 31.27 9.63
C THR A 6 1.88 32.37 9.13
N ASN A 7 2.68 32.95 10.01
CA ASN A 7 3.69 33.95 9.69
C ASN A 7 4.88 33.32 8.96
N LEU A 8 5.33 32.12 9.31
CA LEU A 8 6.45 31.46 8.64
C LEU A 8 6.19 31.22 7.14
N LEU A 9 4.98 30.77 6.78
CA LEU A 9 4.58 30.60 5.37
C LEU A 9 4.30 31.94 4.67
N MET A 10 3.89 32.97 5.42
CA MET A 10 3.60 34.31 4.88
C MET A 10 4.86 35.17 4.70
N LEU A 11 5.93 34.94 5.47
CA LEU A 11 7.16 35.73 5.43
C LEU A 11 8.03 35.46 4.19
N HIS A 12 7.81 34.33 3.51
CA HIS A 12 8.68 33.90 2.42
C HIS A 12 8.21 34.35 1.02
N ASN A 13 7.04 34.96 0.85
CA ASN A 13 6.45 35.37 -0.45
C ASN A 13 6.52 34.28 -1.56
N ALA A 14 6.69 33.01 -1.20
CA ALA A 14 6.87 31.94 -2.16
C ALA A 14 5.56 31.71 -2.91
N GLU A 15 5.60 31.75 -4.23
CA GLU A 15 4.44 31.39 -5.07
C GLU A 15 4.14 29.89 -4.99
N PHE A 16 5.20 29.09 -4.82
CA PHE A 16 5.15 27.64 -4.79
C PHE A 16 6.01 27.03 -3.69
N LEU A 17 5.64 25.84 -3.21
CA LEU A 17 6.46 25.02 -2.32
C LEU A 17 7.08 23.84 -3.09
N ASP A 18 8.33 23.51 -2.79
CA ASP A 18 8.93 22.26 -3.26
C ASP A 18 8.57 21.10 -2.33
N ALA A 19 8.52 21.36 -1.02
CA ALA A 19 8.12 20.38 -0.04
C ALA A 19 7.35 21.04 1.10
N PHE A 20 6.29 20.39 1.54
CA PHE A 20 5.68 20.65 2.83
C PHE A 20 5.69 19.36 3.64
N LYS A 21 6.37 19.39 4.78
CA LYS A 21 6.45 18.26 5.71
C LYS A 21 5.92 18.68 7.07
N LEU A 22 4.95 17.93 7.59
CA LEU A 22 4.34 18.21 8.88
C LEU A 22 4.22 16.91 9.68
N THR A 23 4.87 16.88 10.84
CA THR A 23 4.67 15.81 11.82
C THR A 23 3.94 16.39 13.03
N VAL A 24 2.79 15.83 13.35
CA VAL A 24 1.95 16.27 14.47
C VAL A 24 1.92 15.19 15.54
N TYR A 25 2.59 15.47 16.65
CA TYR A 25 2.49 14.68 17.88
C TYR A 25 1.35 15.21 18.74
N HIS A 26 0.66 14.33 19.47
CA HIS A 26 -0.36 14.70 20.46
C HIS A 26 -1.58 15.46 19.90
N ILE A 27 -2.30 14.88 18.94
CA ILE A 27 -3.57 15.41 18.41
C ILE A 27 -4.78 15.29 19.37
N GLY A 28 -4.54 14.99 20.64
CA GLY A 28 -5.57 14.88 21.69
C GLY A 28 -6.28 16.20 21.99
N TYR A 29 -5.58 17.33 21.81
CA TYR A 29 -6.12 18.66 22.04
C TYR A 29 -6.83 19.21 20.79
N VAL A 30 -7.98 19.87 20.98
CA VAL A 30 -8.78 20.44 19.88
C VAL A 30 -8.02 21.55 19.14
N ASP A 31 -7.35 22.45 19.88
CA ASP A 31 -6.56 23.53 19.28
C ASP A 31 -5.47 23.00 18.34
N SER A 32 -4.73 21.96 18.74
CA SER A 32 -3.67 21.37 17.92
C SER A 32 -4.18 20.81 16.59
N ARG A 33 -5.40 20.25 16.57
CA ARG A 33 -6.03 19.73 15.34
C ARG A 33 -6.45 20.86 14.40
N GLN A 34 -7.03 21.92 14.95
CA GLN A 34 -7.45 23.08 14.16
C GLN A 34 -6.25 23.82 13.56
N ASP A 35 -5.15 23.95 14.31
CA ASP A 35 -3.93 24.56 13.83
C ASP A 35 -3.28 23.69 12.74
N ALA A 36 -3.21 22.36 12.92
CA ALA A 36 -2.72 21.45 11.90
C ALA A 36 -3.55 21.49 10.60
N ASP A 37 -4.88 21.43 10.68
CA ASP A 37 -5.77 21.55 9.51
C ASP A 37 -5.53 22.89 8.78
N ARG A 38 -5.43 23.99 9.52
CA ARG A 38 -5.15 25.32 8.96
C ARG A 38 -3.81 25.36 8.24
N TRP A 39 -2.75 24.79 8.82
CA TRP A 39 -1.42 24.77 8.22
C TRP A 39 -1.39 23.92 6.96
N ILE A 40 -2.02 22.73 6.97
CA ILE A 40 -2.12 21.87 5.79
C ILE A 40 -2.87 22.58 4.67
N ARG A 41 -4.06 23.13 4.94
CA ARG A 41 -4.84 23.90 3.95
C ARG A 41 -4.04 25.07 3.38
N ARG A 42 -3.27 25.76 4.22
CA ARG A 42 -2.46 26.90 3.78
C ARG A 42 -1.31 26.45 2.89
N ALA A 43 -0.59 25.41 3.27
CA ALA A 43 0.51 24.84 2.48
C ALA A 43 0.04 24.38 1.09
N MET A 44 -1.13 23.77 1.02
CA MET A 44 -1.72 23.30 -0.23
C MET A 44 -2.04 24.42 -1.23
N LYS A 45 -2.32 25.65 -0.75
CA LYS A 45 -2.48 26.83 -1.63
C LYS A 45 -1.22 27.20 -2.41
N PHE A 46 -0.06 26.75 -1.94
CA PHE A 46 1.23 26.97 -2.60
C PHE A 46 1.64 25.79 -3.50
N HIS A 47 0.69 24.93 -3.89
CA HIS A 47 0.88 23.84 -4.86
C HIS A 47 2.20 23.06 -4.66
N PRO A 48 2.38 22.39 -3.51
CA PRO A 48 3.63 21.72 -3.18
C PRO A 48 3.95 20.61 -4.18
N LEU A 49 5.23 20.43 -4.52
CA LEU A 49 5.70 19.29 -5.30
C LEU A 49 5.67 17.99 -4.46
N LEU A 50 5.97 18.09 -3.16
CA LEU A 50 5.89 17.01 -2.18
C LEU A 50 5.06 17.43 -0.97
N LEU A 51 4.11 16.58 -0.57
CA LEU A 51 3.32 16.73 0.65
C LEU A 51 3.50 15.51 1.55
N ASP A 52 3.98 15.73 2.77
CA ASP A 52 4.31 14.69 3.74
C ASP A 52 3.68 15.05 5.08
N ILE A 53 2.67 14.29 5.51
CA ILE A 53 1.90 14.56 6.72
C ILE A 53 1.87 13.30 7.58
N ILE A 54 2.38 13.43 8.81
CA ILE A 54 2.60 12.31 9.72
C ILE A 54 1.91 12.57 11.05
N VAL A 55 1.02 11.65 11.44
CA VAL A 55 0.31 11.66 12.73
C VAL A 55 0.47 10.30 13.40
N PRO A 56 1.57 10.06 14.15
CA PRO A 56 1.91 8.71 14.63
C PRO A 56 0.92 8.14 15.66
N THR A 57 0.25 9.00 16.42
CA THR A 57 -0.62 8.61 17.55
C THR A 57 -2.10 8.83 17.23
N SER A 58 -2.53 8.59 16.00
CA SER A 58 -3.95 8.73 15.64
C SER A 58 -4.78 7.63 16.30
N THR A 59 -5.73 8.01 17.15
CA THR A 59 -6.70 7.06 17.75
C THR A 59 -8.08 7.30 17.16
N ARG A 60 -9.01 6.37 17.37
CA ARG A 60 -10.40 6.55 16.89
C ARG A 60 -11.04 7.85 17.40
N GLN A 61 -10.67 8.32 18.59
CA GLN A 61 -11.21 9.52 19.23
C GLN A 61 -10.55 10.83 18.72
N TYR A 62 -9.30 10.74 18.27
CA TYR A 62 -8.53 11.89 17.80
C TYR A 62 -8.05 11.58 16.39
N GLN A 63 -8.84 11.99 15.39
CA GLN A 63 -8.50 11.86 13.98
C GLN A 63 -8.24 13.24 13.40
N LEU A 64 -7.21 13.35 12.57
CA LEU A 64 -6.98 14.50 11.71
C LEU A 64 -7.49 14.14 10.31
N HIS A 65 -8.48 14.89 9.84
CA HIS A 65 -9.01 14.69 8.49
C HIS A 65 -8.06 15.32 7.49
N PHE A 66 -7.80 14.62 6.39
CA PHE A 66 -7.15 15.26 5.27
C PHE A 66 -8.10 16.32 4.68
N PRO A 67 -7.66 17.58 4.54
CA PRO A 67 -8.54 18.65 4.09
C PRO A 67 -9.19 18.36 2.75
N SER A 68 -10.53 18.49 2.69
CA SER A 68 -11.24 18.58 1.41
C SER A 68 -10.77 19.84 0.66
N LEU A 69 -10.40 19.65 -0.60
CA LEU A 69 -9.86 20.68 -1.47
C LEU A 69 -10.87 21.07 -2.54
N ALA A 70 -11.02 22.38 -2.73
CA ALA A 70 -11.68 22.93 -3.91
C ALA A 70 -10.73 23.09 -5.11
N SER A 71 -9.41 23.16 -4.86
CA SER A 71 -8.38 23.45 -5.85
C SER A 71 -7.53 22.21 -6.18
N SER A 72 -7.11 22.09 -7.45
CA SER A 72 -6.18 21.06 -7.91
C SER A 72 -4.77 21.24 -7.34
N LEU A 73 -4.11 20.16 -6.97
CA LEU A 73 -2.69 20.12 -6.62
C LEU A 73 -1.86 19.82 -7.87
N CYS A 74 -1.85 20.77 -8.81
CA CYS A 74 -1.31 20.60 -10.17
C CYS A 74 0.18 20.27 -10.27
N ARG A 75 0.97 20.57 -9.23
CA ARG A 75 2.40 20.28 -9.15
C ARG A 75 2.73 19.06 -8.29
N LEU A 76 1.77 18.50 -7.57
CA LEU A 76 2.05 17.47 -6.58
C LEU A 76 2.48 16.16 -7.25
N LYS A 77 3.75 15.80 -7.09
CA LYS A 77 4.33 14.55 -7.57
C LYS A 77 4.36 13.45 -6.51
N LYS A 78 4.51 13.83 -5.23
CA LYS A 78 4.68 12.88 -4.13
C LYS A 78 3.77 13.21 -2.95
N LEU A 79 3.01 12.23 -2.50
CA LEU A 79 2.09 12.35 -1.38
C LEU A 79 2.34 11.24 -0.36
N PHE A 80 2.74 11.62 0.85
CA PHE A 80 2.92 10.73 1.99
C PHE A 80 1.96 11.13 3.10
N LEU A 81 1.11 10.18 3.50
CA LEU A 81 0.10 10.39 4.54
C LEU A 81 0.19 9.25 5.56
N HIS A 82 0.41 9.59 6.82
CA HIS A 82 0.43 8.65 7.93
C HIS A 82 -0.55 9.06 9.03
N GLY A 83 -1.47 8.15 9.42
CA GLY A 83 -2.38 8.36 10.54
C GLY A 83 -3.54 9.34 10.29
N LEU A 84 -3.91 9.59 9.03
CA LEU A 84 -4.99 10.51 8.66
C LEU A 84 -6.31 9.80 8.38
N HIS A 85 -7.41 10.52 8.56
CA HIS A 85 -8.73 10.11 8.07
C HIS A 85 -8.97 10.71 6.68
N LEU A 86 -9.17 9.84 5.68
CA LEU A 86 -9.32 10.19 4.28
C LEU A 86 -10.76 9.93 3.84
N GLU A 87 -11.52 11.01 3.65
CA GLU A 87 -12.92 10.97 3.21
C GLU A 87 -13.06 10.54 1.75
N HIS A 88 -14.29 10.25 1.31
CA HIS A 88 -14.60 9.88 -0.08
C HIS A 88 -14.08 10.88 -1.13
N SER A 89 -13.99 12.16 -0.78
CA SER A 89 -13.49 13.24 -1.64
C SER A 89 -12.02 13.06 -2.01
N PHE A 90 -11.23 12.35 -1.19
CA PHE A 90 -9.82 12.07 -1.46
C PHE A 90 -9.63 11.23 -2.73
N ALA A 91 -10.48 10.23 -2.98
CA ALA A 91 -10.42 9.45 -4.21
C ALA A 91 -10.66 10.31 -5.46
N LYS A 92 -11.54 11.32 -5.37
CA LYS A 92 -11.78 12.29 -6.45
C LYS A 92 -10.57 13.20 -6.67
N LEU A 93 -9.91 13.61 -5.58
CA LEU A 93 -8.67 14.38 -5.63
C LEU A 93 -7.56 13.61 -6.36
N ILE A 94 -7.33 12.34 -6.02
CA ILE A 94 -6.34 11.50 -6.71
C ILE A 94 -6.67 11.32 -8.19
N ARG A 95 -7.96 11.10 -8.52
CA ARG A 95 -8.42 10.88 -9.91
C ARG A 95 -8.25 12.09 -10.81
N SER A 96 -8.54 13.29 -10.32
CA SER A 96 -8.71 14.48 -11.17
C SER A 96 -8.03 15.74 -10.68
N GLY A 97 -7.68 15.82 -9.39
CA GLY A 97 -7.07 16.99 -8.79
C GLY A 97 -5.54 16.91 -8.68
N CYS A 98 -4.91 15.77 -8.94
CA CYS A 98 -3.45 15.59 -8.89
C CYS A 98 -2.92 15.05 -10.24
N PRO A 99 -2.86 15.88 -11.30
CA PRO A 99 -2.58 15.43 -12.67
C PRO A 99 -1.14 14.96 -12.93
N VAL A 100 -0.22 15.14 -11.98
CA VAL A 100 1.20 14.76 -12.12
C VAL A 100 1.67 13.87 -10.96
N LEU A 101 0.74 13.29 -10.19
CA LEU A 101 1.08 12.48 -9.02
C LEU A 101 1.69 11.14 -9.46
N GLU A 102 2.92 10.90 -9.02
CA GLU A 102 3.69 9.70 -9.37
C GLU A 102 3.85 8.75 -8.18
N ASP A 103 3.99 9.29 -6.96
CA ASP A 103 4.22 8.51 -5.73
C ASP A 103 3.12 8.77 -4.69
N LEU A 104 2.41 7.73 -4.27
CA LEU A 104 1.41 7.77 -3.20
C LEU A 104 1.74 6.76 -2.10
N VAL A 105 1.89 7.26 -0.86
CA VAL A 105 2.10 6.44 0.33
C VAL A 105 1.02 6.74 1.36
N LEU A 106 0.25 5.71 1.70
CA LEU A 106 -0.75 5.72 2.75
C LEU A 106 -0.33 4.74 3.84
N TRP A 107 -0.13 5.24 5.06
CA TRP A 107 0.23 4.43 6.21
C TRP A 107 -0.75 4.68 7.35
N SER A 108 -1.30 3.63 7.96
CA SER A 108 -2.17 3.73 9.14
C SER A 108 -3.32 4.73 8.97
N CYS A 109 -3.76 4.93 7.73
CA CYS A 109 -4.82 5.85 7.38
C CYS A 109 -6.17 5.14 7.48
N ARG A 110 -7.22 5.92 7.74
CA ARG A 110 -8.59 5.44 7.72
C ARG A 110 -9.30 5.99 6.50
N ASN A 111 -9.65 5.12 5.57
CA ASN A 111 -10.16 5.46 4.26
C ASN A 111 -11.68 5.22 4.21
N GLU A 112 -12.41 6.18 3.68
CA GLU A 112 -13.84 6.04 3.39
C GLU A 112 -14.10 5.62 1.93
N PHE A 113 -13.08 5.57 1.09
CA PHE A 113 -13.20 5.17 -0.32
C PHE A 113 -12.70 3.72 -0.54
N PRO A 114 -13.39 2.95 -1.39
CA PRO A 114 -12.96 1.62 -1.80
C PRO A 114 -12.16 1.62 -3.12
N HIS A 115 -11.85 2.79 -3.69
CA HIS A 115 -11.30 2.87 -5.05
C HIS A 115 -10.24 3.97 -5.19
N ILE A 116 -9.12 3.63 -5.80
CA ILE A 116 -8.03 4.53 -6.20
C ILE A 116 -7.90 4.47 -7.71
N GLN A 117 -7.97 5.62 -8.38
CA GLN A 117 -7.74 5.72 -9.81
C GLN A 117 -6.79 6.86 -10.11
N SER A 118 -5.75 6.59 -10.88
CA SER A 118 -4.81 7.60 -11.36
C SER A 118 -4.03 7.07 -12.56
N ASP A 119 -4.01 7.83 -13.65
CA ASP A 119 -3.29 7.46 -14.86
C ASP A 119 -1.79 7.79 -14.78
N THR A 120 -1.38 8.62 -13.82
CA THR A 120 0.02 9.07 -13.64
C THR A 120 0.79 8.34 -12.55
N LEU A 121 0.08 7.61 -11.68
CA LEU A 121 0.66 6.98 -10.51
C LEU A 121 1.60 5.83 -10.90
N LYS A 122 2.87 5.94 -10.49
CA LYS A 122 3.95 4.99 -10.76
C LYS A 122 4.27 4.11 -9.55
N SER A 123 4.08 4.62 -8.34
CA SER A 123 4.33 3.92 -7.08
C SER A 123 3.16 4.10 -6.11
N LEU A 124 2.66 2.99 -5.59
CA LEU A 124 1.61 2.96 -4.58
C LEU A 124 2.03 2.11 -3.39
N VAL A 125 1.96 2.69 -2.20
CA VAL A 125 2.17 2.01 -0.93
C VAL A 125 0.94 2.22 -0.05
N VAL A 126 0.30 1.13 0.38
CA VAL A 126 -0.81 1.13 1.33
C VAL A 126 -0.46 0.17 2.45
N ARG A 127 -0.23 0.68 3.66
CA ARG A 127 0.17 -0.13 4.82
C ARG A 127 -0.69 0.16 6.04
N GLY A 128 -1.18 -0.88 6.70
CA GLY A 128 -1.93 -0.76 7.96
C GLY A 128 -3.18 0.14 7.85
N CYS A 129 -3.77 0.28 6.66
CA CYS A 129 -4.88 1.21 6.44
C CYS A 129 -6.23 0.53 6.64
N LEU A 130 -7.14 1.21 7.35
CA LEU A 130 -8.49 0.73 7.65
C LEU A 130 -9.49 1.25 6.61
N SER A 131 -10.41 0.40 6.15
CA SER A 131 -11.57 0.83 5.36
C SER A 131 -12.84 0.91 6.21
N LYS A 132 -13.60 1.99 6.10
CA LYS A 132 -14.99 2.05 6.57
C LYS A 132 -15.99 1.50 5.55
N ALA A 133 -15.64 1.56 4.26
CA ALA A 133 -16.43 0.95 3.21
C ALA A 133 -16.17 -0.56 3.25
N ALA A 134 -17.15 -1.36 3.67
CA ALA A 134 -17.08 -2.80 3.51
C ALA A 134 -16.82 -3.11 2.02
N GLY A 135 -15.75 -3.84 1.70
CA GLY A 135 -15.43 -4.21 0.32
C GLY A 135 -13.95 -4.28 -0.04
N VAL A 136 -13.72 -4.69 -1.29
CA VAL A 136 -12.43 -4.83 -1.97
C VAL A 136 -11.85 -3.45 -2.33
N LEU A 137 -10.58 -3.20 -2.03
CA LEU A 137 -9.85 -2.02 -2.53
C LEU A 137 -9.58 -2.17 -4.03
N ARG A 138 -10.22 -1.35 -4.87
CA ARG A 138 -9.98 -1.31 -6.31
C ARG A 138 -8.91 -0.30 -6.66
N ILE A 139 -7.89 -0.71 -7.40
CA ILE A 139 -6.78 0.14 -7.83
C ILE A 139 -6.73 0.11 -9.35
N LYS A 140 -7.04 1.24 -9.99
CA LYS A 140 -6.91 1.44 -11.43
C LYS A 140 -5.79 2.42 -11.73
N ALA A 141 -4.61 1.89 -12.04
CA ALA A 141 -3.41 2.67 -12.26
C ALA A 141 -2.57 2.05 -13.39
N PRO A 142 -2.82 2.42 -14.66
CA PRO A 142 -2.17 1.79 -15.81
C PRO A 142 -0.65 2.02 -15.86
N ALA A 143 -0.17 3.13 -15.33
CA ALA A 143 1.26 3.47 -15.26
C ALA A 143 1.99 2.89 -14.04
N LEU A 144 1.32 2.08 -13.21
CA LEU A 144 1.87 1.60 -11.96
C LEU A 144 3.02 0.60 -12.21
N SER A 145 4.20 0.93 -11.69
CA SER A 145 5.42 0.13 -11.80
C SER A 145 5.82 -0.54 -10.49
N SER A 146 5.39 0.02 -9.36
CA SER A 146 5.72 -0.43 -8.02
C SER A 146 4.47 -0.44 -7.14
N LEU A 147 4.19 -1.57 -6.50
CA LEU A 147 3.05 -1.75 -5.61
C LEU A 147 3.50 -2.35 -4.27
N CYS A 148 3.02 -1.81 -3.15
CA CYS A 148 3.14 -2.41 -1.84
C CYS A 148 1.80 -2.34 -1.11
N LEU A 149 1.20 -3.49 -0.83
CA LEU A 149 -0.06 -3.63 -0.10
C LEU A 149 0.17 -4.46 1.15
N ASP A 150 0.09 -3.84 2.31
CA ASP A 150 0.22 -4.50 3.61
C ASP A 150 -1.03 -4.25 4.45
N PHE A 151 -1.96 -5.20 4.42
CA PHE A 151 -3.21 -5.12 5.17
C PHE A 151 -3.07 -5.89 6.48
N GLY A 152 -3.33 -5.21 7.62
CA GLY A 152 -3.33 -5.86 8.92
C GLY A 152 -4.52 -6.81 9.13
N LEU A 153 -4.57 -7.46 10.29
CA LEU A 153 -5.54 -8.53 10.66
C LEU A 153 -7.04 -8.15 10.65
N HIS A 154 -7.41 -6.90 10.39
CA HIS A 154 -8.81 -6.43 10.46
C HIS A 154 -9.15 -5.38 9.40
N GLU A 155 -8.41 -5.36 8.30
CA GLU A 155 -8.39 -4.24 7.35
C GLU A 155 -8.67 -4.74 5.94
N TYR A 156 -9.68 -4.16 5.26
CA TYR A 156 -10.17 -4.62 3.95
C TYR A 156 -10.52 -6.12 3.94
N THR A 157 -11.67 -6.48 4.52
CA THR A 157 -12.12 -7.87 4.73
C THR A 157 -12.19 -8.71 3.45
N ASP A 158 -12.26 -8.08 2.27
CA ASP A 158 -12.44 -8.75 0.98
C ASP A 158 -11.20 -8.65 0.07
N GLY A 159 -10.09 -8.06 0.54
CA GLY A 159 -8.84 -7.95 -0.20
C GLY A 159 -8.74 -6.73 -1.13
N ALA A 160 -7.95 -6.84 -2.21
CA ALA A 160 -7.73 -5.78 -3.19
C ALA A 160 -7.74 -6.32 -4.63
N LEU A 161 -8.32 -5.54 -5.54
CA LEU A 161 -8.36 -5.81 -6.98
C LEU A 161 -7.53 -4.76 -7.69
N LEU A 162 -6.58 -5.21 -8.50
CA LEU A 162 -5.66 -4.34 -9.22
C LEU A 162 -5.91 -4.43 -10.73
N GLU A 163 -6.30 -3.31 -11.30
CA GLU A 163 -6.27 -3.03 -12.74
C GLU A 163 -5.01 -2.20 -13.03
N ALA A 164 -3.86 -2.85 -12.87
CA ALA A 164 -2.59 -2.31 -13.35
C ALA A 164 -2.42 -2.68 -14.83
N GLY A 165 -1.86 -1.76 -15.61
CA GLY A 165 -1.45 -2.08 -16.98
C GLY A 165 -0.27 -3.07 -16.97
N HIS A 166 0.32 -3.30 -18.14
CA HIS A 166 1.52 -4.13 -18.27
C HIS A 166 2.80 -3.49 -17.71
N SER A 167 2.69 -2.39 -16.97
CA SER A 167 3.81 -1.58 -16.46
C SER A 167 4.38 -2.09 -15.13
N LEU A 168 3.71 -3.04 -14.47
CA LEU A 168 4.05 -3.45 -13.11
C LEU A 168 5.36 -4.25 -13.10
N VAL A 169 6.39 -3.72 -12.43
CA VAL A 169 7.72 -4.34 -12.33
C VAL A 169 7.89 -5.03 -10.98
N ARG A 170 7.48 -4.36 -9.91
CA ARG A 170 7.66 -4.81 -8.52
C ARG A 170 6.34 -4.80 -7.77
N ALA A 171 6.06 -5.87 -7.04
CA ALA A 171 4.90 -5.95 -6.15
C ALA A 171 5.30 -6.59 -4.82
N SER A 172 4.74 -6.05 -3.74
CA SER A 172 4.85 -6.58 -2.38
C SER A 172 3.45 -6.65 -1.79
N VAL A 173 3.01 -7.83 -1.37
CA VAL A 173 1.64 -8.06 -0.87
C VAL A 173 1.67 -8.90 0.41
N SER A 174 1.06 -8.38 1.47
CA SER A 174 0.82 -9.09 2.72
C SER A 174 -0.57 -9.73 2.70
N LEU A 175 -0.62 -11.04 2.95
CA LEU A 175 -1.82 -11.88 2.92
C LEU A 175 -2.16 -12.46 4.30
N MET A 176 -1.68 -11.84 5.39
CA MET A 176 -1.82 -12.33 6.77
C MET A 176 -3.25 -12.33 7.35
N SER A 177 -4.31 -12.22 6.54
CA SER A 177 -5.68 -12.25 7.05
C SER A 177 -6.12 -13.67 7.42
N ALA A 178 -6.32 -13.90 8.72
CA ALA A 178 -6.90 -15.15 9.24
C ALA A 178 -8.43 -15.27 8.97
N VAL A 179 -9.07 -14.24 8.41
CA VAL A 179 -10.55 -14.09 8.43
C VAL A 179 -11.16 -13.70 7.06
N ALA A 180 -10.37 -13.30 6.05
CA ALA A 180 -10.90 -12.92 4.73
C ALA A 180 -11.21 -14.14 3.83
N PRO A 181 -12.27 -14.13 3.02
CA PRO A 181 -12.54 -15.17 2.04
C PRO A 181 -11.40 -15.22 1.01
N GLN A 182 -10.87 -16.42 0.82
CA GLN A 182 -9.67 -16.75 0.02
C GLN A 182 -9.74 -16.28 -1.45
N ARG A 183 -10.94 -15.98 -1.95
CA ARG A 183 -11.20 -15.48 -3.31
C ARG A 183 -10.43 -14.19 -3.64
N GLY A 184 -10.28 -13.28 -2.67
CA GLY A 184 -9.55 -12.02 -2.88
C GLY A 184 -8.04 -12.21 -3.05
N ALA A 185 -7.47 -13.30 -2.52
CA ALA A 185 -6.04 -13.60 -2.64
C ALA A 185 -5.65 -14.09 -4.04
N THR A 186 -6.53 -14.85 -4.70
CA THR A 186 -6.30 -15.33 -6.07
C THR A 186 -6.47 -14.21 -7.09
N GLU A 187 -7.48 -13.35 -6.93
CA GLU A 187 -7.69 -12.18 -7.79
C GLU A 187 -6.49 -11.22 -7.77
N ILE A 188 -5.93 -10.94 -6.58
CA ILE A 188 -4.72 -10.12 -6.49
C ILE A 188 -3.53 -10.83 -7.14
N LEU A 189 -3.30 -12.13 -6.93
CA LEU A 189 -2.17 -12.82 -7.56
C LEU A 189 -2.26 -12.82 -9.10
N VAL A 190 -3.45 -13.02 -9.66
CA VAL A 190 -3.69 -12.94 -11.11
C VAL A 190 -3.30 -11.57 -11.66
N SER A 191 -3.62 -10.49 -10.94
CA SER A 191 -3.26 -9.13 -11.35
C SER A 191 -1.74 -8.84 -11.35
N LEU A 192 -0.95 -9.67 -10.67
CA LEU A 192 0.50 -9.51 -10.52
C LEU A 192 1.30 -10.33 -11.54
N VAL A 193 0.64 -11.06 -12.45
CA VAL A 193 1.28 -11.99 -13.40
C VAL A 193 2.41 -11.38 -14.24
N ASN A 194 2.33 -10.07 -14.51
CA ASN A 194 3.34 -9.37 -15.31
C ASN A 194 4.56 -8.91 -14.51
N ALA A 195 4.54 -8.98 -13.18
CA ALA A 195 5.62 -8.50 -12.33
C ALA A 195 6.90 -9.32 -12.49
N THR A 196 8.03 -8.62 -12.44
CA THR A 196 9.38 -9.24 -12.51
C THR A 196 9.94 -9.58 -11.14
N SER A 197 9.48 -8.88 -10.11
CA SER A 197 9.86 -9.07 -8.71
C SER A 197 8.62 -9.08 -7.84
N LEU A 198 8.42 -10.16 -7.10
CA LEU A 198 7.28 -10.34 -6.21
C LEU A 198 7.74 -10.66 -4.79
N GLU A 199 7.16 -9.97 -3.82
CA GLU A 199 7.30 -10.26 -2.40
C GLU A 199 5.91 -10.60 -1.83
N LEU A 200 5.78 -11.77 -1.22
CA LEU A 200 4.55 -12.21 -0.58
C LEU A 200 4.84 -12.45 0.91
N CYS A 201 4.12 -11.75 1.78
CA CYS A 201 4.17 -11.98 3.22
C CYS A 201 2.90 -12.70 3.68
N GLY A 202 3.02 -13.68 4.57
CA GLY A 202 1.84 -14.30 5.18
C GLY A 202 1.03 -15.22 4.27
N PHE A 203 1.64 -15.72 3.19
CA PHE A 203 0.97 -16.62 2.26
C PHE A 203 0.69 -17.97 2.94
N HIS A 204 -0.53 -18.14 3.47
CA HIS A 204 -0.98 -19.38 4.08
C HIS A 204 -1.69 -20.26 3.07
N ALA A 205 -0.99 -21.28 2.56
CA ALA A 205 -1.59 -22.36 1.78
C ALA A 205 -2.55 -23.19 2.66
N THR A 206 -3.84 -22.85 2.66
CA THR A 206 -4.92 -23.75 3.12
C THR A 206 -5.35 -24.65 1.97
N ALA A 207 -6.05 -25.76 2.26
CA ALA A 207 -6.43 -26.78 1.28
C ALA A 207 -7.28 -26.29 0.09
N VAL A 208 -7.77 -25.05 0.11
CA VAL A 208 -8.51 -24.41 -0.99
C VAL A 208 -7.57 -23.83 -2.03
N LEU A 209 -6.37 -23.37 -1.62
CA LEU A 209 -5.35 -22.88 -2.54
C LEU A 209 -4.81 -23.99 -3.44
N ASP A 210 -4.86 -25.27 -3.05
CA ASP A 210 -4.40 -26.35 -3.93
C ASP A 210 -5.17 -26.36 -5.27
N LYS A 211 -6.48 -26.05 -5.28
CA LYS A 211 -7.27 -25.98 -6.52
C LYS A 211 -7.11 -24.65 -7.26
N GLU A 212 -7.03 -23.54 -6.52
CA GLU A 212 -6.89 -22.21 -7.13
C GLU A 212 -5.46 -21.96 -7.68
N LEU A 213 -4.43 -22.58 -7.08
CA LEU A 213 -3.05 -22.55 -7.56
C LEU A 213 -2.89 -23.28 -8.91
N ASP A 214 -3.65 -24.35 -9.14
CA ASP A 214 -3.67 -25.04 -10.43
C ASP A 214 -4.21 -24.11 -11.53
N GLU A 215 -5.18 -23.27 -11.21
CA GLU A 215 -5.80 -22.27 -12.10
C GLU A 215 -5.00 -20.96 -12.24
N LEU A 216 -3.96 -20.74 -11.41
CA LEU A 216 -3.13 -19.55 -11.54
C LEU A 216 -2.44 -19.48 -12.91
N PRO A 217 -2.34 -18.27 -13.48
CA PRO A 217 -1.60 -18.06 -14.71
C PRO A 217 -0.10 -18.32 -14.49
N ILE A 218 0.62 -18.56 -15.58
CA ILE A 218 2.07 -18.70 -15.55
C ILE A 218 2.69 -17.30 -15.44
N PHE A 219 3.53 -17.11 -14.43
CA PHE A 219 4.30 -15.89 -14.18
C PHE A 219 5.55 -15.88 -15.05
N VAL A 220 5.38 -15.70 -16.35
CA VAL A 220 6.45 -15.81 -17.37
C VAL A 220 7.56 -14.78 -17.21
N ASN A 221 7.28 -13.63 -16.57
CA ASN A 221 8.25 -12.55 -16.39
C ASN A 221 8.92 -12.55 -15.02
N LEU A 222 8.48 -13.42 -14.10
CA LEU A 222 8.92 -13.36 -12.70
C LEU A 222 10.33 -13.94 -12.56
N LYS A 223 11.28 -13.06 -12.19
CA LYS A 223 12.69 -13.40 -11.98
C LYS A 223 13.06 -13.50 -10.51
N THR A 224 12.43 -12.70 -9.66
CA THR A 224 12.69 -12.68 -8.21
C THR A 224 11.41 -12.91 -7.43
N LEU A 225 11.44 -13.90 -6.54
CA LEU A 225 10.37 -14.20 -5.59
C LEU A 225 10.92 -14.16 -4.16
N SER A 226 10.26 -13.41 -3.30
CA SER A 226 10.51 -13.38 -1.86
C SER A 226 9.25 -13.82 -1.12
N LEU A 227 9.38 -14.78 -0.21
CA LEU A 227 8.28 -15.32 0.58
C LEU A 227 8.64 -15.17 2.06
N ASP A 228 7.85 -14.38 2.77
CA ASP A 228 8.02 -14.10 4.20
C ASP A 228 6.83 -14.62 5.02
N TYR A 229 7.09 -15.05 6.26
CA TYR A 229 6.06 -15.48 7.23
C TYR A 229 5.05 -16.54 6.72
N MET A 230 5.43 -17.37 5.75
CA MET A 230 4.52 -18.40 5.23
C MET A 230 4.15 -19.49 6.27
N PHE A 231 4.88 -19.60 7.39
CA PHE A 231 4.83 -20.76 8.31
C PHE A 231 4.72 -20.34 9.78
N ALA A 232 3.60 -19.76 10.21
CA ALA A 232 3.37 -19.43 11.63
C ALA A 232 3.22 -20.68 12.56
N SER A 233 3.29 -21.90 12.01
CA SER A 233 3.20 -23.16 12.76
C SER A 233 4.03 -24.26 12.11
N LYS A 234 4.25 -25.39 12.80
CA LYS A 234 4.97 -26.57 12.30
C LYS A 234 4.63 -26.84 10.84
N CYS A 235 5.69 -27.00 10.04
CA CYS A 235 5.59 -27.18 8.61
C CYS A 235 4.69 -28.37 8.28
N ASP A 236 3.64 -28.12 7.50
CA ASP A 236 2.68 -29.15 7.09
C ASP A 236 2.87 -29.43 5.60
N LEU A 237 2.83 -30.70 5.20
CA LEU A 237 3.18 -31.17 3.84
C LEU A 237 2.44 -30.40 2.72
N LYS A 238 1.21 -29.96 3.01
CA LYS A 238 0.37 -29.16 2.10
C LYS A 238 1.02 -27.84 1.68
N ARG A 239 1.74 -27.18 2.58
CA ARG A 239 2.36 -25.88 2.30
C ARG A 239 3.59 -25.99 1.39
N PHE A 240 4.37 -27.07 1.54
CA PHE A 240 5.45 -27.37 0.59
C PHE A 240 4.91 -27.73 -0.78
N LYS A 241 3.79 -28.47 -0.84
CA LYS A 241 3.13 -28.76 -2.10
C LYS A 241 2.67 -27.48 -2.80
N ALA A 242 2.04 -26.56 -2.09
CA ALA A 242 1.64 -25.26 -2.62
C ALA A 242 2.83 -24.42 -3.13
N LEU A 243 3.94 -24.38 -2.38
CA LEU A 243 5.17 -23.76 -2.86
C LEU A 243 5.67 -24.42 -4.14
N GLY A 244 5.69 -25.75 -4.19
CA GLY A 244 6.07 -26.50 -5.40
C GLY A 244 5.19 -26.17 -6.61
N LEU A 245 3.86 -26.11 -6.42
CA LEU A 245 2.92 -25.71 -7.46
C LEU A 245 3.17 -24.27 -7.93
N PHE A 246 3.41 -23.33 -7.00
CA PHE A 246 3.72 -21.95 -7.36
C PHE A 246 5.03 -21.84 -8.15
N LEU A 247 6.07 -22.57 -7.73
CA LEU A 247 7.35 -22.59 -8.45
C LEU A 247 7.25 -23.19 -9.85
N GLN A 248 6.33 -24.16 -10.08
CA GLN A 248 6.03 -24.65 -11.42
C GLN A 248 5.40 -23.58 -12.33
N LYS A 249 4.74 -22.57 -11.75
CA LYS A 249 4.16 -21.42 -12.47
C LYS A 249 5.17 -20.31 -12.71
N THR A 250 6.42 -20.43 -12.27
CA THR A 250 7.47 -19.40 -12.39
C THR A 250 8.67 -19.93 -13.19
N PRO A 251 8.53 -20.16 -14.52
CA PRO A 251 9.53 -20.86 -15.31
C PRO A 251 10.83 -20.06 -15.57
N MET A 252 10.84 -18.76 -15.29
CA MET A 252 11.98 -17.86 -15.50
C MET A 252 12.56 -17.34 -14.17
N LEU A 253 12.26 -18.02 -13.05
CA LEU A 253 12.71 -17.60 -11.74
C LEU A 253 14.24 -17.75 -11.63
N GLU A 254 14.92 -16.66 -11.30
CA GLU A 254 16.38 -16.60 -11.14
C GLU A 254 16.77 -16.59 -9.64
N LYS A 255 15.90 -16.03 -8.79
CA LYS A 255 16.15 -15.84 -7.36
C LYS A 255 14.92 -16.14 -6.51
N LEU A 256 15.06 -17.05 -5.56
CA LEU A 256 14.07 -17.34 -4.52
C LEU A 256 14.63 -17.01 -3.15
N THR A 257 13.93 -16.15 -2.40
CA THR A 257 14.25 -15.82 -1.01
C THR A 257 13.12 -16.31 -0.11
N LEU A 258 13.44 -17.12 0.90
CA LEU A 258 12.50 -17.55 1.93
C LEU A 258 12.95 -16.98 3.26
N THR A 259 12.10 -16.23 3.95
CA THR A 259 12.38 -15.68 5.28
C THR A 259 11.35 -16.16 6.29
N ASN A 260 11.78 -16.26 7.56
CA ASN A 260 10.92 -16.67 8.68
C ASN A 260 10.15 -17.98 8.40
N PHE A 261 10.87 -19.03 7.97
CA PHE A 261 10.30 -20.32 7.55
C PHE A 261 10.65 -21.43 8.57
N TYR A 262 9.71 -22.34 8.85
CA TYR A 262 9.97 -23.53 9.68
C TYR A 262 10.08 -24.80 8.83
N VAL A 263 11.15 -25.58 8.94
CA VAL A 263 11.26 -26.92 8.37
C VAL A 263 11.30 -27.93 9.52
N ARG A 264 10.20 -28.65 9.77
CA ARG A 264 10.04 -29.54 10.93
C ARG A 264 10.30 -28.81 12.26
N VAL A 265 11.48 -28.96 12.85
CA VAL A 265 11.94 -28.31 14.10
C VAL A 265 12.94 -27.18 13.85
N LEU A 266 13.45 -27.04 12.62
CA LEU A 266 14.41 -26.00 12.25
C LEU A 266 13.67 -24.72 11.91
N HIS A 267 14.04 -23.64 12.58
CA HIS A 267 13.63 -22.29 12.21
C HIS A 267 14.71 -21.67 11.32
N ILE A 268 14.38 -21.43 10.07
CA ILE A 268 15.26 -20.82 9.08
C ILE A 268 14.90 -19.34 8.98
N PHE A 269 15.81 -18.49 9.44
CA PHE A 269 15.62 -17.03 9.39
C PHE A 269 15.64 -16.50 7.96
N SER A 270 16.57 -17.01 7.14
CA SER A 270 16.67 -16.68 5.72
C SER A 270 17.30 -17.83 4.94
N LEU A 271 16.73 -18.16 3.79
CA LEU A 271 17.28 -19.05 2.77
C LEU A 271 17.24 -18.33 1.43
N LEU A 272 18.38 -18.28 0.75
CA LEU A 272 18.51 -17.70 -0.58
C LEU A 272 18.91 -18.80 -1.56
N LEU A 273 18.15 -18.94 -2.62
CA LEU A 273 18.40 -19.88 -3.72
C LEU A 273 18.59 -19.08 -5.02
N HIS A 274 19.70 -19.36 -5.69
CA HIS A 274 19.93 -18.95 -7.07
C HIS A 274 19.53 -20.11 -7.98
N VAL A 275 18.60 -19.86 -8.89
CA VAL A 275 18.10 -20.87 -9.82
C VAL A 275 18.82 -20.67 -11.16
N THR A 276 19.51 -21.72 -11.61
CA THR A 276 20.19 -21.79 -12.91
C THR A 276 19.54 -22.90 -13.71
N TYR A 277 19.16 -22.61 -14.95
CA TYR A 277 18.59 -23.58 -15.90
C TYR A 277 19.69 -24.20 -16.77
#